data_AF-A0A7J4VML8-F1
#
_entry.id   AF-A0A7J4VML8-F1
#
_cell.length_a   1.000
_cell.length_b   1.000
_cell.length_c   1.000
_cell.angle_alpha   90.00
_cell.angle_beta   90.00
_cell.angle_gamma   90.00
#
_symmetry.space_group_name_H-M   'P 1'
#
loop_
_entity.id
_entity.type
_entity.pdbx_description
1 polymer ?
#
loop_
_entity_poly.entity_id
_entity_poly.type
_entity_poly.pdbx_seq_one_letter_code
_entity_poly.pdbx_strand_id
1 'polypeptide(L)'
;MLVRLAAGANMFVPCFPSSYAQAFVHAPRHQRISVMSGLNLLVARWPYRELSIRRLFTRNADFRALCEDYEEALRAMRHWQDAGSEPKAEEFRNLATEIETEIVRMLDLSTGSP
;
A
#
# COMPACT_ATOMS: atom_id res chain seq x y z
N MET A 1 -15.95 -8.88 0.21
CA MET A 1 -17.32 -8.76 0.74
C MET A 1 -17.73 -7.29 0.63
N LEU A 2 -18.67 -6.97 -0.26
CA LEU A 2 -19.11 -5.61 -0.57
C LEU A 2 -20.11 -5.14 0.49
N VAL A 3 -19.73 -4.15 1.31
CA VAL A 3 -20.67 -3.45 2.20
C VAL A 3 -20.87 -2.04 1.67
N ARG A 4 -22.06 -1.76 1.14
CA ARG A 4 -22.51 -0.40 0.83
C ARG A 4 -22.96 0.26 2.13
N LEU A 5 -22.38 1.41 2.46
CA LEU A 5 -22.90 2.29 3.50
C LEU A 5 -23.30 3.62 2.89
N ALA A 6 -24.52 4.02 3.22
CA ALA A 6 -25.22 5.18 2.73
C ALA A 6 -24.71 6.44 3.43
N ALA A 7 -23.75 7.13 2.82
CA ALA A 7 -23.52 8.57 2.97
C ALA A 7 -22.48 8.97 1.92
N GLY A 8 -22.75 10.02 1.16
CA GLY A 8 -21.92 10.50 0.05
C GLY A 8 -20.58 11.12 0.47
N ALA A 9 -19.73 10.33 1.12
CA ALA A 9 -18.31 10.57 1.31
C ALA A 9 -17.60 9.23 1.05
N ASN A 10 -16.73 9.19 0.04
CA ASN A 10 -15.84 8.06 -0.20
C ASN A 10 -14.84 7.99 0.97
N MET A 11 -15.26 7.37 2.08
CA MET A 11 -14.35 6.95 3.12
C MET A 11 -13.83 5.57 2.72
N PHE A 12 -12.59 5.55 2.25
CA PHE A 12 -11.78 4.34 2.18
C PHE A 12 -11.60 3.88 3.64
N VAL A 13 -12.44 2.94 4.08
CA VAL A 13 -12.22 2.24 5.36
C VAL A 13 -11.16 1.20 5.04
N PRO A 14 -9.89 1.35 5.47
CA PRO A 14 -8.95 0.27 5.33
C PRO A 14 -9.47 -0.86 6.24
N CYS A 15 -9.93 -1.95 5.62
CA CYS A 15 -10.25 -3.20 6.30
C CYS A 15 -8.94 -3.81 6.82
N PHE A 16 -8.34 -3.20 7.83
CA PHE A 16 -7.34 -3.88 8.65
C PHE A 16 -8.07 -4.91 9.51
N PRO A 17 -7.67 -6.19 9.50
CA PRO A 17 -8.18 -7.14 10.47
C PRO A 17 -7.82 -6.62 11.87
N SER A 18 -8.82 -6.60 12.77
CA SER A 18 -8.77 -6.08 14.14
C SER A 18 -7.61 -6.60 15.02
N SER A 19 -6.86 -7.60 14.55
CA SER A 19 -5.68 -8.18 15.20
C SER A 19 -4.39 -7.37 14.99
N TYR A 20 -4.32 -6.51 13.96
CA TYR A 20 -3.11 -5.73 13.66
C TYR A 20 -2.87 -4.53 14.58
N ALA A 21 -3.90 -4.09 15.33
CA ALA A 21 -3.81 -2.90 16.18
C ALA A 21 -2.77 -3.01 17.32
N GLN A 22 -2.32 -4.23 17.67
CA GLN A 22 -1.35 -4.44 18.76
C GLN A 22 0.11 -4.57 18.30
N ALA A 23 0.39 -4.74 17.01
CA ALA A 23 1.78 -4.82 16.52
C ALA A 23 2.40 -3.43 16.23
N PHE A 24 1.58 -2.39 16.12
CA PHE A 24 2.00 -1.02 15.80
C PHE A 24 2.33 -0.15 17.03
N VAL A 25 2.38 -0.71 18.24
CA VAL A 25 2.45 0.12 19.45
C VAL A 25 3.80 0.83 19.63
N HIS A 26 4.88 0.44 18.95
CA HIS A 26 6.22 1.06 19.14
C HIS A 26 7.02 1.33 17.86
N ALA A 27 6.38 1.63 16.73
CA ALA A 27 7.08 2.23 15.59
C ALA A 27 7.01 3.77 15.72
N PRO A 28 8.15 4.49 15.85
CA PRO A 28 8.14 5.94 16.00
C PRO A 28 7.51 6.59 14.75
N ARG A 29 6.32 7.19 14.94
CA ARG A 29 5.56 7.99 13.95
C ARG A 29 6.23 9.30 13.56
N HIS A 30 7.56 9.34 13.46
CA HIS A 30 8.28 10.52 12.99
C HIS A 30 9.60 10.12 12.33
N GLN A 31 9.55 9.80 11.03
CA GLN A 31 10.66 10.22 10.18
C GLN A 31 10.19 10.69 8.81
N ARG A 32 10.56 11.95 8.56
CA ARG A 32 10.19 12.82 7.47
C ARG A 32 11.03 12.51 6.21
N ILE A 33 11.08 11.25 5.77
CA ILE A 33 11.72 10.81 4.51
C ILE A 33 10.91 9.57 4.04
N SER A 34 10.06 9.64 3.02
CA SER A 34 10.49 9.81 1.64
C SER A 34 9.26 9.97 0.73
N VAL A 35 9.03 11.17 0.20
CA VAL A 35 7.95 11.40 -0.79
C VAL A 35 8.23 10.69 -2.14
N MET A 36 9.36 9.97 -2.25
CA MET A 36 9.83 9.29 -3.46
C MET A 36 10.09 7.79 -3.29
N SER A 37 10.08 7.21 -2.08
CA SER A 37 10.50 5.80 -1.92
C SER A 37 9.43 4.80 -2.36
N GLY A 38 8.19 4.90 -1.88
CA GLY A 38 7.09 4.04 -2.35
C GLY A 38 6.86 4.15 -3.86
N LEU A 39 6.91 5.36 -4.41
CA LEU A 39 6.82 5.59 -5.86
C LEU A 39 7.93 4.87 -6.63
N ASN A 40 9.19 4.98 -6.18
CA ASN A 40 10.33 4.35 -6.84
C ASN A 40 10.23 2.81 -6.79
N LEU A 41 9.71 2.23 -5.71
CA LEU A 41 9.49 0.78 -5.62
C LEU A 41 8.49 0.31 -6.70
N LEU A 42 7.40 1.05 -6.89
CA LEU A 42 6.39 0.72 -7.90
C LEU A 42 6.91 0.93 -9.33
N VAL A 43 7.70 1.98 -9.57
CA VAL A 43 8.33 2.21 -10.88
C VAL A 43 9.36 1.12 -11.19
N ALA A 44 10.15 0.68 -10.20
CA ALA A 44 11.07 -0.43 -10.38
C ALA A 44 10.35 -1.76 -10.64
N ARG A 45 9.20 -1.97 -10.01
CA ARG A 45 8.35 -3.16 -10.18
C ARG A 45 7.62 -3.18 -11.53
N TRP A 46 7.11 -2.03 -11.97
CA TRP A 46 6.34 -1.88 -13.21
C TRP A 46 6.87 -0.71 -14.08
N PRO A 47 8.08 -0.83 -14.64
CA PRO A 47 8.68 0.24 -15.43
C PRO A 47 7.83 0.59 -16.67
N TYR A 48 7.16 -0.39 -17.27
CA TYR A 48 6.26 -0.18 -18.41
C TYR A 48 5.07 0.75 -18.08
N ARG A 49 4.68 0.86 -16.80
CA ARG A 49 3.56 1.70 -16.33
C ARG A 49 4.02 2.98 -15.64
N GLU A 50 5.32 3.33 -15.72
CA GLU A 50 5.91 4.46 -15.01
C GLU A 50 5.15 5.77 -15.17
N LEU A 51 4.78 6.13 -16.41
CA LEU A 51 4.03 7.37 -16.68
C LEU A 51 2.68 7.39 -15.99
N SER A 52 1.96 6.27 -15.99
CA SER A 52 0.66 6.14 -15.32
C SER A 52 0.82 6.22 -13.80
N ILE A 53 1.82 5.54 -13.24
CA ILE A 53 2.15 5.57 -11.81
C ILE A 53 2.46 7.00 -11.36
N ARG A 54 3.37 7.71 -12.05
CA ARG A 54 3.73 9.09 -11.72
C ARG A 54 2.55 10.06 -11.82
N ARG A 55 1.71 9.89 -12.85
CA ARG A 55 0.49 10.71 -13.05
C ARG A 55 -0.52 10.49 -11.93
N LEU A 56 -0.82 9.23 -11.59
CA LEU A 56 -1.72 8.88 -10.50
C LEU A 56 -1.20 9.38 -9.16
N PHE A 57 0.08 9.18 -8.87
CA PHE A 57 0.72 9.66 -7.64
C PHE A 57 0.60 11.18 -7.43
N THR A 58 0.65 11.93 -8.54
CA THR A 58 0.50 13.39 -8.51
C THR A 58 -0.96 13.82 -8.30
N ARG A 59 -1.91 13.09 -8.90
CA ARG A 59 -3.32 13.51 -9.00
C ARG A 59 -4.25 12.88 -7.98
N ASN A 60 -3.89 11.72 -7.42
CA ASN A 60 -4.73 10.91 -6.57
C ASN A 60 -4.05 10.71 -5.21
N ALA A 61 -4.65 11.27 -4.16
CA ALA A 61 -4.14 11.16 -2.79
C ALA A 61 -4.29 9.74 -2.23
N ASP A 62 -5.34 9.02 -2.60
CA ASP A 62 -5.55 7.62 -2.18
C ASP A 62 -4.47 6.72 -2.77
N PHE A 63 -4.11 6.93 -4.04
CA PHE A 63 -3.01 6.21 -4.67
C PHE A 63 -1.68 6.47 -3.95
N ARG A 64 -1.44 7.71 -3.50
CA ARG A 64 -0.24 8.06 -2.73
C ARG A 64 -0.21 7.33 -1.39
N ALA A 65 -1.33 7.31 -0.66
CA ALA A 65 -1.44 6.56 0.58
C ALA A 65 -1.15 5.07 0.37
N LEU A 66 -1.69 4.46 -0.68
CA LEU A 66 -1.38 3.06 -1.03
C LEU A 66 0.10 2.82 -1.35
N CYS A 67 0.78 3.78 -1.98
CA CYS A 67 2.22 3.68 -2.22
C CYS A 67 3.02 3.68 -0.91
N GLU A 68 2.59 4.49 0.06
CA GLU A 68 3.21 4.58 1.39
C GLU A 68 2.94 3.30 2.19
N ASP A 69 1.69 2.82 2.19
CA ASP A 69 1.30 1.56 2.85
C ASP A 69 2.04 0.34 2.26
N TYR A 70 2.22 0.30 0.94
CA TYR A 70 2.99 -0.74 0.28
C TYR A 70 4.45 -0.75 0.73
N GLU A 71 5.08 0.42 0.80
CA GLU A 71 6.44 0.56 1.29
C GLU A 71 6.56 0.11 2.75
N GLU A 72 5.62 0.51 3.60
CA GLU A 72 5.61 0.15 5.02
C GLU A 72 5.43 -1.36 5.21
N ALA A 73 4.54 -2.00 4.45
CA ALA A 73 4.35 -3.44 4.47
C ALA A 73 5.62 -4.19 4.06
N LEU A 74 6.33 -3.73 3.02
CA LEU A 74 7.60 -4.35 2.60
C LEU A 74 8.71 -4.17 3.65
N ARG A 75 8.80 -2.99 4.28
CA ARG A 75 9.76 -2.74 5.37
C ARG A 75 9.47 -3.63 6.58
N ALA A 76 8.20 -3.75 6.96
CA ALA A 76 7.77 -4.60 8.06
C ALA A 76 8.03 -6.09 7.76
N MET A 77 7.70 -6.55 6.55
CA MET A 77 8.03 -7.91 6.09
C MET A 77 9.52 -8.20 6.25
N ARG A 78 10.38 -7.32 5.72
CA ARG A 78 11.84 -7.49 5.82
C ARG A 78 12.32 -7.49 7.26
N HIS A 79 11.78 -6.61 8.10
CA HIS A 79 12.10 -6.57 9.52
C HIS A 79 11.79 -7.92 10.21
N TRP A 80 10.63 -8.51 9.95
CA TRP A 80 10.25 -9.80 10.54
C TRP A 80 11.02 -10.99 9.97
N GLN A 81 11.44 -10.93 8.69
CA GLN A 81 12.36 -11.91 8.11
C GLN A 81 13.72 -11.86 8.81
N ASP A 82 14.29 -10.67 8.97
CA ASP A 82 15.57 -10.47 9.63
C ASP A 82 15.51 -10.86 11.12
N ALA A 83 14.35 -10.69 11.76
CA ALA A 83 14.07 -11.14 13.12
C ALA A 83 13.80 -12.65 13.26
N GLY A 84 13.78 -13.40 12.15
CA GLY A 84 13.54 -14.85 12.14
C GLY A 84 12.08 -15.26 12.38
N SER A 85 11.13 -14.32 12.25
CA SER A 85 9.70 -14.58 12.40
C SER A 85 9.02 -14.73 11.05
N GLU A 86 9.15 -15.91 10.45
CA GLU A 86 8.47 -16.29 9.22
C GLU A 86 6.95 -16.06 9.22
N PRO A 87 6.16 -16.40 10.27
CA PRO A 87 4.71 -16.19 10.22
C PRO A 87 4.35 -14.71 10.12
N LYS A 88 5.06 -13.83 10.84
CA LYS A 88 4.84 -12.39 10.74
C LYS A 88 5.29 -11.84 9.38
N ALA A 89 6.43 -12.31 8.87
CA ALA A 89 6.87 -11.95 7.53
C ALA A 89 5.83 -12.35 6.46
N GLU A 90 5.23 -13.53 6.59
CA GLU A 90 4.17 -14.00 5.69
C GLU A 90 2.92 -13.14 5.78
N GLU A 91 2.51 -12.73 6.99
CA GLU A 91 1.39 -11.81 7.18
C GLU A 91 1.59 -10.48 6.43
N PHE A 92 2.77 -9.86 6.55
CA PHE A 92 3.09 -8.61 5.83
C PHE A 92 3.29 -8.82 4.34
N ARG A 93 3.74 -10.00 3.90
CA ARG A 93 3.80 -10.38 2.48
C ARG A 93 2.40 -10.45 1.87
N ASN A 94 1.44 -11.03 2.59
CA ASN A 94 0.05 -11.10 2.16
C ASN A 94 -0.56 -9.68 2.09
N LEU A 95 -0.32 -8.85 3.10
CA LEU A 95 -0.75 -7.45 3.09
C LEU A 95 -0.17 -6.68 1.89
N ALA A 96 1.14 -6.81 1.62
CA ALA A 96 1.77 -6.19 0.45
C ALA A 96 1.12 -6.65 -0.86
N THR A 97 0.77 -7.94 -0.96
CA THR A 97 0.10 -8.51 -2.15
C THR A 97 -1.32 -7.96 -2.35
N GLU A 98 -2.07 -7.76 -1.26
CA GLU A 98 -3.39 -7.11 -1.32
C GLU A 98 -3.28 -5.67 -1.81
N ILE A 99 -2.30 -4.92 -1.30
CA ILE A 99 -2.03 -3.54 -1.72
C ILE A 99 -1.58 -3.49 -3.19
N GLU A 100 -0.70 -4.40 -3.63
CA GLU A 100 -0.30 -4.52 -5.05
C GLU A 100 -1.52 -4.73 -5.95
N THR A 101 -2.45 -5.58 -5.53
CA THR A 101 -3.67 -5.85 -6.29
C THR A 101 -4.50 -4.58 -6.47
N GLU A 102 -4.64 -3.77 -5.41
CA GLU A 102 -5.37 -2.51 -5.48
C GLU A 102 -4.66 -1.46 -6.34
N ILE A 103 -3.33 -1.35 -6.22
CA ILE A 103 -2.50 -0.47 -7.05
C ILE A 103 -2.68 -0.81 -8.54
N VAL A 104 -2.64 -2.10 -8.89
CA VAL A 104 -2.83 -2.56 -10.28
C VAL A 104 -4.24 -2.21 -10.78
N ARG A 105 -5.29 -2.41 -9.97
CA ARG A 105 -6.65 -1.99 -10.34
C ARG A 105 -6.74 -0.50 -10.61
N MET A 106 -6.16 0.34 -9.75
CA MET A 106 -6.15 1.79 -9.97
C MET A 106 -5.36 2.17 -11.24
N LEU A 107 -4.26 1.47 -11.52
CA LEU A 107 -3.50 1.67 -12.74
C LEU A 107 -4.30 1.30 -13.98
N ASP A 108 -4.97 0.14 -13.99
CA ASP A 108 -5.80 -0.32 -15.11
C ASP A 108 -6.96 0.65 -15.39
N LEU A 109 -7.65 1.10 -14.34
CA LEU A 109 -8.71 2.11 -14.43
C LEU A 109 -8.20 3.45 -14.98
N SER A 110 -6.95 3.82 -14.65
CA SER A 110 -6.35 5.06 -15.15
C SER A 110 -5.89 4.99 -16.61
N THR A 111 -5.59 3.79 -17.12
CA THR A 111 -5.13 3.57 -18.48
C THR A 111 -6.26 3.37 -19.49
N GLY A 112 -7.51 3.23 -19.03
CA GLY A 112 -8.69 3.25 -19.89
C GLY A 112 -8.65 2.20 -21.00
N SER A 113 -8.41 0.93 -20.65
CA SER A 113 -8.76 -0.16 -21.55
C SER A 113 -10.19 -0.63 -21.21
N PRO A 114 -11.15 -0.52 -22.15
CA PRO A 114 -12.45 -1.19 -22.02
C PRO A 114 -12.32 -2.71 -22.04
#